data_AF-A0A0F9WTE2-F1
#
_entry.id   AF-A0A0F9WTE2-F1
#
_cell.length_a   1.000
_cell.length_b   1.000
_cell.length_c   1.000
_cell.angle_alpha   90.00
_cell.angle_beta   90.00
_cell.angle_gamma   90.00
#
_symmetry.space_group_name_H-M   'P 1'
#
loop_
_entity.id
_entity.type
_entity.pdbx_description
1 polymer ?
#
loop_
_entity_poly.entity_id
_entity_poly.type
_entity_poly.pdbx_seq_one_letter_code
_entity_poly.pdbx_strand_id
1 'polypeptide(L)' 'MVNEKKTLRLTASFDGQRWLVSLERYGIFGVGGTLPAALDGLSQVLLSTYEHLELNADKLVDHLSTRLEYLRTLVVSV' A
#
# COMPACT_ATOMS: atom_id res chain seq x y z
N MET A 1 18.40 -12.87 -18.11
CA MET A 1 17.30 -11.89 -18.20
C MET A 1 16.99 -11.41 -16.80
N VAL A 2 17.44 -10.20 -16.44
CA VAL A 2 17.13 -9.60 -15.14
C VAL A 2 15.68 -9.14 -15.22
N ASN A 3 14.81 -9.84 -14.49
CA ASN A 3 13.42 -9.44 -14.31
C ASN A 3 13.47 -8.12 -13.52
N GLU A 4 13.31 -6.98 -14.20
CA GLU A 4 13.31 -5.67 -13.56
C GLU A 4 12.28 -5.72 -12.43
N LYS A 5 12.74 -5.72 -11.17
CA LYS A 5 11.86 -5.55 -10.01
C LYS A 5 11.13 -4.25 -10.25
N LYS A 6 9.86 -4.33 -10.66
CA LYS A 6 8.94 -3.20 -10.73
C LYS A 6 8.76 -2.72 -9.28
N THR A 7 9.65 -1.85 -8.83
CA THR A 7 9.62 -1.30 -7.48
C THR A 7 8.33 -0.53 -7.30
N LEU A 8 7.45 -1.04 -6.44
CA LEU A 8 6.24 -0.32 -6.04
C LEU A 8 6.66 0.90 -5.24
N ARG A 9 6.30 2.09 -5.73
CA ARG A 9 6.52 3.36 -5.04
C ARG A 9 5.25 3.71 -4.28
N LEU A 10 5.37 3.74 -2.96
CA LEU A 10 4.32 4.14 -2.04
C LEU A 10 4.64 5.57 -1.57
N THR A 11 3.69 6.47 -1.72
CA THR A 11 3.79 7.86 -1.28
C THR A 11 2.86 8.05 -0.09
N ALA A 12 3.31 8.77 0.94
CA ALA A 12 2.47 9.14 2.08
C ALA A 12 2.54 10.65 2.30
N SER A 13 1.40 11.29 2.51
CA SER A 13 1.29 12.71 2.83
C SER A 13 0.28 12.94 3.96
N PHE A 14 0.47 14.00 4.73
CA PHE A 14 -0.43 14.41 5.80
C PHE A 14 -0.92 15.83 5.54
N ASP A 15 -2.23 16.05 5.53
CA ASP A 15 -2.85 17.34 5.20
C ASP A 15 -3.15 18.21 6.44
N GLY A 16 -2.75 17.76 7.63
CA GLY A 16 -3.10 18.40 8.91
C GLY A 16 -4.27 17.76 9.64
N GLN A 17 -5.05 16.90 8.98
CA GLN A 17 -6.16 16.16 9.57
C GLN A 17 -6.09 14.67 9.31
N ARG A 18 -5.62 14.26 8.13
CA ARG A 18 -5.61 12.88 7.67
C ARG A 18 -4.33 12.56 6.90
N TRP A 19 -3.96 11.30 6.98
CA TRP A 19 -2.95 10.69 6.15
C TRP A 19 -3.58 10.20 4.85
N LEU A 20 -2.93 10.52 3.74
CA LEU A 20 -3.18 9.97 2.42
C LEU A 20 -1.97 9.10 2.06
N VAL A 21 -2.22 7.84 1.72
CA VAL A 21 -1.19 6.94 1.19
C VAL A 21 -1.61 6.51 -0.20
N SER A 22 -0.71 6.55 -1.16
CA SER A 22 -1.00 6.21 -2.55
C SER A 22 0.03 5.28 -3.18
N LEU A 23 -0.47 4.45 -4.09
CA LEU A 23 0.29 3.75 -5.12
C LEU A 23 -0.03 4.42 -6.45
N GLU A 24 0.62 5.56 -6.72
CA GLU A 24 0.31 6.46 -7.84
C GLU A 24 0.19 5.74 -9.19
N ARG A 25 1.06 4.75 -9.44
CA ARG A 25 1.06 3.97 -10.69
C ARG A 25 -0.27 3.24 -10.95
N TYR A 26 -0.96 2.84 -9.89
CA TYR A 26 -2.19 2.05 -9.96
C TYR A 26 -3.42 2.90 -9.70
N GLY A 27 -3.26 4.18 -9.37
CA GLY A 27 -4.38 5.05 -8.98
C GLY A 27 -5.07 4.61 -7.68
N ILE A 28 -4.41 3.79 -6.86
CA ILE A 28 -4.97 3.24 -5.62
C ILE A 28 -4.49 4.10 -4.45
N PHE A 29 -5.41 4.47 -3.57
CA PHE A 29 -5.14 5.31 -2.41
C PHE A 29 -5.91 4.83 -1.18
N GLY A 30 -5.32 5.07 0.00
CA GLY A 30 -5.92 4.86 1.31
C GLY A 30 -5.86 6.14 2.12
N VAL A 31 -6.89 6.37 2.93
CA VAL A 31 -7.02 7.58 3.75
C VAL A 31 -7.37 7.19 5.18
N GLY A 32 -6.76 7.85 6.16
CA GLY A 32 -7.04 7.59 7.58
C GLY A 32 -6.59 8.73 8.49
N GLY A 33 -7.17 8.83 9.68
CA GLY A 33 -6.75 9.82 10.69
C GLY A 33 -5.33 9.57 11.22
N THR A 34 -4.83 8.34 11.06
CA THR A 34 -3.45 7.95 11.38
C THR A 34 -2.82 7.28 10.16
N LEU A 35 -1.49 7.29 10.08
CA LEU A 35 -0.76 6.62 8.99
C LEU A 35 -1.09 5.10 8.92
N PRO A 36 -1.16 4.36 10.04
CA PRO A 36 -1.62 2.97 10.02
C PRO A 36 -3.03 2.81 9.44
N ALA A 37 -3.99 3.67 9.80
CA ALA A 37 -5.34 3.61 9.26
C ALA A 37 -5.38 3.89 7.75
N ALA A 38 -4.55 4.81 7.27
CA ALA A 38 -4.43 5.08 5.83
C ALA A 38 -3.81 3.90 5.06
N LEU A 39 -2.83 3.21 5.67
CA LEU A 39 -2.24 1.98 5.11
C LEU A 39 -3.23 0.82 5.09
N ASP A 40 -4.08 0.68 6.12
CA ASP A 40 -5.15 -0.32 6.14
C ASP A 40 -6.17 -0.07 5.03
N GLY A 41 -6.62 1.17 4.85
CA GLY A 41 -7.51 1.54 3.75
C GLY A 41 -6.91 1.23 2.39
N LEU A 42 -5.62 1.54 2.18
CA LEU A 42 -4.91 1.21 0.94
C LEU A 42 -4.90 -0.31 0.70
N SER A 43 -4.66 -1.09 1.75
CA SER A 43 -4.61 -2.56 1.71
C SER A 43 -5.96 -3.17 1.29
N GLN A 44 -7.05 -2.64 1.83
CA GLN A 44 -8.40 -3.08 1.47
C GLN A 44 -8.76 -2.76 0.03
N VAL A 45 -8.45 -1.55 -0.44
CA VAL A 45 -8.70 -1.14 -1.83
C VAL A 45 -7.86 -1.98 -2.80
N LEU A 46 -6.60 -2.25 -2.43
CA LEU A 46 -5.74 -3.16 -3.18
C LEU A 46 -6.38 -4.53 -3.31
N LEU A 47 -6.74 -5.17 -2.19
CA LEU A 47 -7.38 -6.49 -2.20
C LEU A 47 -8.64 -6.54 -3.08
N SER A 48 -9.53 -5.56 -2.93
CA SER A 48 -10.76 -5.47 -3.73
C SER A 48 -10.48 -5.24 -5.23
N THR A 49 -9.50 -4.41 -5.56
CA THR A 49 -9.07 -4.17 -6.94
C THR A 49 -8.41 -5.42 -7.53
N TYR A 50 -7.70 -6.21 -6.72
CA TYR A 50 -7.09 -7.48 -7.13
C TYR A 50 -8.12 -8.57 -7.41
N GLU A 51 -9.14 -8.71 -6.55
CA GLU A 51 -10.26 -9.63 -6.79
C GLU A 51 -10.96 -9.35 -8.12
N HIS A 52 -11.01 -8.09 -8.55
CA HIS A 52 -11.61 -7.68 -9.81
C HIS A 52 -10.72 -7.85 -11.05
N LEU A 53 -9.39 -7.92 -10.91
CA LEU A 53 -8.48 -7.79 -12.05
C LEU A 53 -7.78 -9.08 -12.50
N GLU A 54 -7.92 -10.23 -11.82
CA GLU A 54 -7.28 -11.53 -12.17
C GLU A 54 -5.77 -11.45 -12.54
N LEU A 55 -5.06 -10.41 -12.07
CA LEU A 55 -3.69 -10.13 -12.48
C LEU A 55 -2.70 -10.79 -11.50
N ASN A 56 -2.12 -11.95 -11.87
CA ASN A 56 -0.88 -12.53 -11.32
C ASN A 56 -0.60 -12.17 -9.83
N ALA A 57 -1.57 -12.42 -8.96
CA ALA A 57 -1.75 -11.72 -7.69
C ALA A 57 -0.77 -12.16 -6.58
N ASP A 58 -0.34 -13.42 -6.59
CA ASP A 58 0.40 -14.02 -5.48
C ASP A 58 1.65 -13.24 -5.08
N LYS A 59 2.48 -12.87 -6.06
CA LYS A 59 3.76 -12.21 -5.75
C LYS A 59 3.60 -10.74 -5.37
N LEU A 60 2.52 -10.10 -5.78
CA LEU A 60 2.30 -8.68 -5.56
C LEU A 60 1.62 -8.44 -4.20
N VAL A 61 0.64 -9.27 -3.86
CA VAL A 61 -0.01 -9.27 -2.54
C VAL A 61 0.99 -9.63 -1.46
N ASP A 62 1.77 -10.70 -1.63
CA ASP A 62 2.81 -11.06 -0.64
C ASP A 62 3.82 -9.92 -0.45
N HIS A 63 4.31 -9.34 -1.56
CA HIS A 63 5.27 -8.25 -1.49
C HIS A 63 4.69 -6.97 -0.86
N LEU A 64 3.39 -6.70 -1.07
CA LEU A 64 2.72 -5.55 -0.48
C LEU A 64 2.40 -5.78 0.99
N SER A 65 1.87 -6.95 1.37
CA SER A 65 1.58 -7.32 2.76
C SER A 65 2.84 -7.24 3.62
N THR A 66 3.97 -7.80 3.18
CA THR A 66 5.24 -7.69 3.90
C THR A 66 5.70 -6.23 4.05
N ARG A 67 5.54 -5.39 3.01
CA ARG A 67 5.95 -3.98 3.08
C ARG A 67 5.03 -3.14 3.95
N LEU A 68 3.73 -3.44 3.95
CA LEU A 68 2.74 -2.79 4.80
C LEU A 68 2.94 -3.17 6.26
N GLU A 69 3.22 -4.44 6.55
CA GLU A 69 3.53 -4.93 7.89
C GLU A 69 4.85 -4.35 8.42
N TYR A 70 5.87 -4.26 7.57
CA TYR A 70 7.13 -3.57 7.90
C TYR A 70 6.90 -2.08 8.22
N LEU A 71 6.16 -1.36 7.36
CA LEU A 71 5.83 0.05 7.59
C LEU A 71 5.01 0.25 8.86
N ARG A 72 4.03 -0.61 9.13
CA ARG A 72 3.25 -0.61 10.36
C ARG A 72 4.14 -0.81 11.59
N THR A 73 5.07 -1.76 11.54
CA THR A 73 6.01 -2.03 12.65
C THR A 73 6.93 -0.85 12.92
N LEU A 74 7.43 -0.21 11.86
CA LEU A 74 8.32 0.95 11.96
C LEU A 74 7.61 2.18 12.54
N VAL A 75 6.31 2.34 12.28
CA VAL A 75 5.49 3.43 12.81
C VAL A 75 5.02 3.19 14.24
N VAL A 76 4.80 1.94 14.66
CA VAL A 76 4.43 1.58 16.04
C VAL A 76 5.64 1.61 16.98
N SER A 77 6.85 1.52 16.45
CA SER A 77 8.11 1.52 17.23
C SER A 77 8.68 2.93 17.50
N VAL A 78 7.94 4.00 17.21
CA VAL A 78 8.28 5.41 17.47
C VAL A 78 7.22 6.00 18.39
#